data_AF-A0A662JA37-F1
#
_entry.id   AF-A0A662JA37-F1
#
_cell.length_a   1.000
_cell.length_b   1.000
_cell.length_c   1.000
_cell.angle_alpha   90.00
_cell.angle_beta   90.00
_cell.angle_gamma   90.00
#
_symmetry.space_group_name_H-M   'P 1'
#
loop_
_entity.id
_entity.type
_entity.pdbx_description
1 polymer ?
#
loop_
_entity_poly.entity_id
_entity_poly.type
_entity_poly.pdbx_seq_one_letter_code
_entity_poly.pdbx_strand_id
1 'polypeptide(L)'
;MKKNTKRKVSILLVLVIATLFSLELVMGLNKTLATHNFSAQEKKIYVLCVREAGESWVDKNEMRSSVVGYLKALGLKCEVIESVDEWEALIKEAPEGVIIINCHGEVIPIPTSYGDDYESFYNDLAELIKNKGWIFVQMVGFGFCMVGNTKTVGESYGVEEEAIFRALGLEGLVDPWYTGTAELSGTLGKNVSKAIGVSIPETVAVDTAIAIAVDQLPEHVKVLWYWYKVPESEETWQGYPYLGVVALKIGKGILVWGGLVEMAGAGYGKMAALVTAYILNPKLAAMKVKLPLLTRKYIFIYSLVAVGAIFAAFGLALLFKRSVPPEGT
;
A
#
# COMPACT_ATOMS: atom_id res chain seq x y z
N MET A 1 -5.34 61.97 -15.84
CA MET A 1 -4.21 61.14 -15.34
C MET A 1 -4.51 60.29 -14.09
N LYS A 2 -5.17 60.77 -13.03
CA LYS A 2 -5.36 60.04 -11.75
C LYS A 2 -6.09 58.67 -11.82
N LYS A 3 -7.00 58.46 -12.78
CA LYS A 3 -7.83 57.23 -12.89
C LYS A 3 -7.04 56.01 -13.38
N ASN A 4 -6.01 56.24 -14.21
CA ASN A 4 -5.20 55.17 -14.81
C ASN A 4 -4.16 54.62 -13.79
N THR A 5 -3.65 55.49 -12.91
CA THR A 5 -2.71 55.11 -11.84
C THR A 5 -3.40 54.28 -10.76
N LYS A 6 -4.60 54.65 -10.30
CA LYS A 6 -5.37 53.84 -9.33
C LYS A 6 -5.66 52.42 -9.83
N ARG A 7 -6.00 52.29 -11.12
CA ARG A 7 -6.31 50.99 -11.74
C ARG A 7 -5.09 50.08 -11.87
N LYS A 8 -3.91 50.64 -12.22
CA LYS A 8 -2.64 49.90 -12.23
C LYS A 8 -2.23 49.46 -10.82
N VAL A 9 -2.43 50.32 -9.82
CA VAL A 9 -2.15 49.99 -8.41
C VAL A 9 -3.06 48.87 -7.89
N SER A 10 -4.36 48.87 -8.23
CA SER A 10 -5.27 47.78 -7.85
C SER A 10 -4.91 46.44 -8.51
N ILE A 11 -4.50 46.45 -9.79
CA ILE A 11 -4.07 45.22 -10.47
C ILE A 11 -2.77 44.67 -9.86
N LEU A 12 -1.81 45.55 -9.54
CA LEU A 12 -0.56 45.18 -8.90
C LEU A 12 -0.81 44.60 -7.49
N LEU A 13 -1.73 45.19 -6.73
CA LEU A 13 -2.11 44.70 -5.40
C LEU A 13 -2.74 43.31 -5.46
N VAL A 14 -3.64 43.06 -6.42
CA VAL A 14 -4.25 41.73 -6.63
C VAL A 14 -3.19 40.69 -7.02
N LEU A 15 -2.26 41.06 -7.91
CA LEU A 15 -1.14 40.18 -8.27
C LEU A 15 -0.25 39.86 -7.07
N VAL A 16 0.12 40.86 -6.26
CA VAL A 16 0.95 40.69 -5.07
C VAL A 16 0.27 39.77 -4.05
N ILE A 17 -1.01 40.00 -3.74
CA ILE A 17 -1.80 39.15 -2.83
C ILE A 17 -1.87 37.72 -3.37
N ALA A 18 -2.09 37.54 -4.66
CA ALA A 18 -2.20 36.22 -5.25
C ALA A 18 -0.84 35.49 -5.34
N THR A 19 0.28 36.20 -5.53
CA THR A 19 1.63 35.62 -5.39
C THR A 19 1.95 35.25 -3.95
N LEU A 20 1.59 36.08 -2.96
CA LEU A 20 1.81 35.77 -1.55
C LEU A 20 0.97 34.55 -1.12
N PHE A 21 -0.29 34.49 -1.57
CA PHE A 21 -1.18 33.36 -1.28
C PHE A 21 -0.71 32.06 -1.96
N SER A 22 -0.22 32.14 -3.20
CA SER A 22 0.36 30.97 -3.89
C SER A 22 1.70 30.55 -3.28
N LEU A 23 2.52 31.48 -2.80
CA LEU A 23 3.76 31.17 -2.08
C LEU A 23 3.49 30.51 -0.72
N GLU A 24 2.51 31.02 0.04
CA GLU A 24 2.05 30.38 1.29
C GLU A 24 1.42 29.00 1.02
N LEU A 25 0.69 28.82 -0.08
CA LEU A 25 0.22 27.51 -0.51
C LEU A 25 1.40 26.57 -0.78
N VAL A 26 2.36 26.98 -1.62
CA VAL A 26 3.52 26.15 -1.99
C VAL A 26 4.38 25.80 -0.76
N MET A 27 4.61 26.77 0.13
CA MET A 27 5.28 26.54 1.41
C MET A 27 4.46 25.63 2.34
N GLY A 28 3.14 25.75 2.33
CA GLY A 28 2.21 24.85 3.02
C GLY A 28 2.27 23.43 2.48
N LEU A 29 2.41 23.23 1.16
CA LEU A 29 2.61 21.92 0.53
C LEU A 29 3.93 21.31 0.98
N ASN A 30 5.03 22.06 0.89
CA ASN A 30 6.34 21.59 1.34
C ASN A 30 6.31 21.25 2.83
N LYS A 31 5.62 22.03 3.66
CA LYS A 31 5.48 21.76 5.10
C LYS A 31 4.56 20.57 5.37
N THR A 32 3.52 20.34 4.57
CA THR A 32 2.59 19.21 4.72
C THR A 32 3.20 17.90 4.21
N LEU A 33 3.90 17.93 3.08
CA LEU A 33 4.76 16.85 2.60
C LEU A 33 5.88 16.56 3.60
N ALA A 34 6.48 17.60 4.18
CA ALA A 34 7.54 17.45 5.18
C ALA A 34 7.05 16.95 6.55
N THR A 35 5.81 17.23 6.96
CA THR A 35 5.30 16.84 8.29
C THR A 35 4.84 15.38 8.37
N HIS A 36 4.54 14.74 7.24
CA HIS A 36 4.15 13.31 7.18
C HIS A 36 5.16 12.49 6.39
N ASN A 37 6.40 12.96 6.42
CA ASN A 37 7.56 12.68 5.57
C ASN A 37 7.73 11.20 5.16
N PHE A 38 7.00 10.78 4.13
CA PHE A 38 7.42 9.66 3.28
C PHE A 38 8.52 10.09 2.29
N SER A 39 8.98 11.36 2.32
CA SER A 39 9.99 11.88 1.37
C SER A 39 11.36 11.23 1.52
N ALA A 40 11.63 10.62 2.66
CA ALA A 40 12.80 9.79 2.92
C ALA A 40 12.46 8.29 2.81
N GLN A 41 11.59 7.89 1.88
CA GLN A 41 11.22 6.50 1.67
C GLN A 41 12.48 5.62 1.55
N GLU A 42 12.83 4.94 2.65
CA GLU A 42 14.07 4.17 2.76
C GLU A 42 13.99 2.83 2.01
N LYS A 43 12.76 2.34 1.80
CA LYS A 43 12.50 1.03 1.20
C LYS A 43 11.82 1.18 -0.16
N LYS A 44 12.39 0.54 -1.18
CA LYS A 44 11.73 0.41 -2.49
C LYS A 44 10.49 -0.46 -2.33
N ILE A 45 9.41 -0.08 -3.01
CA ILE A 45 8.14 -0.82 -3.01
C ILE A 45 7.93 -1.38 -4.41
N TYR A 46 7.76 -2.69 -4.50
CA TYR A 46 7.44 -3.42 -5.71
C TYR A 46 6.02 -3.96 -5.60
N VAL A 47 5.20 -3.67 -6.60
CA VAL A 47 3.85 -4.22 -6.76
C VAL A 47 3.94 -5.37 -7.75
N LEU A 48 3.83 -6.60 -7.25
CA LEU A 48 3.98 -7.81 -8.04
C LEU A 48 2.66 -8.15 -8.75
N CYS A 49 2.64 -7.93 -10.06
CA CYS A 49 1.46 -8.12 -10.91
C CYS A 49 1.92 -8.56 -12.32
N VAL A 50 2.56 -9.72 -12.40
CA VAL A 50 3.12 -10.24 -13.65
C VAL A 50 2.03 -10.66 -14.63
N ARG A 51 2.28 -10.56 -15.93
CA ARG A 51 1.33 -11.00 -16.95
C ARG A 51 1.24 -12.52 -17.03
N GLU A 52 2.35 -13.21 -16.83
CA GLU A 52 2.49 -14.64 -17.08
C GLU A 52 1.97 -15.53 -15.94
N ALA A 53 1.49 -14.98 -14.82
CA ALA A 53 0.87 -15.76 -13.75
C ALA A 53 -0.62 -15.42 -13.64
N GLY A 54 -1.44 -16.41 -13.29
CA GLY A 54 -2.86 -16.28 -13.02
C GLY A 54 -3.15 -15.54 -11.72
N GLU A 55 -4.37 -15.67 -11.23
CA GLU A 55 -4.84 -15.03 -10.00
C GLU A 55 -5.84 -15.95 -9.28
N SER A 56 -6.02 -15.76 -7.98
CA SER A 56 -7.02 -16.47 -7.18
C SER A 56 -7.67 -15.53 -6.17
N TRP A 57 -9.00 -15.60 -6.01
CA TRP A 57 -9.81 -14.75 -5.11
C TRP A 57 -9.77 -13.23 -5.35
N VAL A 58 -9.08 -12.78 -6.39
CA VAL A 58 -8.87 -11.36 -6.68
C VAL A 58 -8.70 -11.12 -8.18
N ASP A 59 -9.16 -9.95 -8.65
CA ASP A 59 -8.69 -9.37 -9.91
C ASP A 59 -7.37 -8.63 -9.63
N LYS A 60 -6.26 -9.19 -10.13
CA LYS A 60 -4.91 -8.67 -9.86
C LYS A 60 -4.70 -7.27 -10.42
N ASN A 61 -5.35 -6.93 -11.53
CA ASN A 61 -5.20 -5.64 -12.18
C ASN A 61 -5.94 -4.54 -11.44
N GLU A 62 -7.13 -4.85 -10.92
CA GLU A 62 -7.91 -3.98 -10.05
C GLU A 62 -7.14 -3.74 -8.73
N MET A 63 -6.62 -4.81 -8.11
CA MET A 63 -5.81 -4.71 -6.90
C MET A 63 -4.55 -3.87 -7.13
N ARG A 64 -3.77 -4.14 -8.19
CA ARG A 64 -2.60 -3.34 -8.60
C ARG A 64 -2.97 -1.86 -8.72
N SER A 65 -4.04 -1.56 -9.46
CA SER A 65 -4.48 -0.18 -9.70
C SER A 65 -4.83 0.54 -8.40
N SER A 66 -5.49 -0.15 -7.48
CA SER A 66 -5.81 0.37 -6.15
C SER A 66 -4.56 0.61 -5.31
N VAL A 67 -3.64 -0.37 -5.21
CA VAL A 67 -2.37 -0.22 -4.49
C VAL A 67 -1.59 0.99 -4.99
N VAL A 68 -1.35 1.06 -6.30
CA VAL A 68 -0.60 2.17 -6.92
C VAL A 68 -1.30 3.50 -6.67
N GLY A 69 -2.63 3.54 -6.80
CA GLY A 69 -3.44 4.72 -6.54
C GLY A 69 -3.27 5.26 -5.12
N TYR A 70 -3.40 4.40 -4.10
CA TYR A 70 -3.27 4.79 -2.70
C TYR A 70 -1.83 5.16 -2.33
N LEU A 71 -0.82 4.39 -2.78
CA LEU A 71 0.58 4.72 -2.53
C LEU A 71 0.94 6.08 -3.14
N LYS A 72 0.56 6.33 -4.40
CA LYS A 72 0.74 7.64 -5.05
C LYS A 72 0.00 8.76 -4.33
N ALA A 73 -1.23 8.50 -3.86
CA ALA A 73 -1.99 9.46 -3.08
C ALA A 73 -1.29 9.80 -1.75
N LEU A 74 -0.56 8.87 -1.15
CA LEU A 74 0.29 9.09 0.02
C LEU A 74 1.65 9.73 -0.31
N GLY A 75 2.00 9.86 -1.59
CA GLY A 75 3.30 10.36 -2.03
C GLY A 75 4.42 9.32 -2.00
N LEU A 76 4.06 8.03 -1.90
CA LEU A 76 4.98 6.90 -1.97
C LEU A 76 5.25 6.54 -3.43
N LYS A 77 6.50 6.21 -3.72
CA LYS A 77 6.93 5.70 -5.03
C LYS A 77 6.93 4.19 -5.00
N CYS A 78 6.38 3.58 -6.04
CA CYS A 78 6.42 2.14 -6.25
C CYS A 78 6.74 1.82 -7.70
N GLU A 79 7.32 0.65 -7.92
CA GLU A 79 7.56 0.05 -9.23
C GLU A 79 6.61 -1.14 -9.39
N VAL A 80 6.02 -1.31 -10.56
CA VAL A 80 5.19 -2.48 -10.86
C VAL A 80 6.06 -3.49 -11.59
N ILE A 81 6.08 -4.73 -11.11
CA ILE A 81 6.72 -5.85 -11.78
C ILE A 81 5.66 -6.53 -12.66
N GLU A 82 5.81 -6.39 -13.97
CA GLU A 82 4.79 -6.81 -14.95
C GLU A 82 5.17 -8.08 -15.72
N SER A 83 6.39 -8.59 -15.52
CA SER A 83 6.83 -9.85 -16.12
C SER A 83 7.56 -10.76 -15.14
N VAL A 84 7.47 -12.07 -15.40
CA VAL A 84 8.26 -13.07 -14.66
C VAL A 84 9.77 -12.87 -14.80
N ASP A 85 10.24 -12.26 -15.89
CA ASP A 85 11.67 -12.00 -16.12
C ASP A 85 12.16 -10.82 -15.25
N GLU A 86 11.35 -9.78 -15.07
CA GLU A 86 11.61 -8.69 -14.12
C GLU A 86 11.59 -9.20 -12.66
N TRP A 87 10.65 -10.11 -12.35
CA TRP A 87 10.58 -10.75 -11.05
C TRP A 87 11.83 -11.61 -10.76
N GLU A 88 12.25 -12.40 -11.74
CA GLU A 88 13.49 -13.19 -11.68
C GLU A 88 14.71 -12.31 -11.47
N ALA A 89 14.81 -11.20 -12.20
CA ALA A 89 15.90 -10.25 -12.07
C ALA A 89 15.96 -9.65 -10.66
N LEU A 90 14.81 -9.31 -10.06
CA LEU A 90 14.74 -8.77 -8.70
C LEU A 90 15.16 -9.79 -7.64
N ILE A 91 14.73 -11.05 -7.79
CA ILE A 91 15.16 -12.16 -6.92
C ILE A 91 16.68 -12.34 -7.00
N LYS A 92 17.24 -12.32 -8.21
CA LYS A 92 18.70 -12.46 -8.45
C LYS A 92 19.51 -11.28 -7.95
N GLU A 93 19.01 -10.05 -8.12
CA GLU A 93 19.66 -8.84 -7.59
C GLU A 93 19.67 -8.86 -6.06
N ALA A 94 18.62 -9.42 -5.45
CA ALA A 94 18.47 -9.58 -4.01
C ALA A 94 18.76 -8.27 -3.21
N PRO A 95 18.21 -7.09 -3.61
CA PRO A 95 18.44 -5.84 -2.91
C PRO A 95 17.97 -5.92 -1.46
N GLU A 96 18.63 -5.18 -0.56
CA GLU A 96 18.24 -5.20 0.84
C GLU A 96 16.98 -4.39 1.11
N GLY A 97 16.14 -4.91 2.00
CA GLY A 97 15.11 -4.14 2.69
C GLY A 97 13.95 -3.66 1.83
N VAL A 98 13.62 -4.33 0.72
CA VAL A 98 12.52 -3.96 -0.17
C VAL A 98 11.16 -4.46 0.36
N ILE A 99 10.07 -3.85 -0.13
CA ILE A 99 8.69 -4.28 0.13
C ILE A 99 8.12 -4.86 -1.15
N ILE A 100 7.63 -6.09 -1.10
CA ILE A 100 6.92 -6.76 -2.20
C ILE A 100 5.44 -6.85 -1.81
N ILE A 101 4.54 -6.37 -2.67
CA ILE A 101 3.09 -6.51 -2.49
C ILE A 101 2.58 -7.46 -3.56
N ASN A 102 2.08 -8.63 -3.15
CA ASN A 102 1.49 -9.58 -4.09
C ASN A 102 0.07 -9.13 -4.48
N CYS A 103 -0.20 -9.03 -5.78
CA CYS A 103 -1.54 -8.75 -6.31
C CYS A 103 -2.24 -9.98 -6.89
N HIS A 104 -1.59 -11.14 -6.97
CA HIS A 104 -2.11 -12.35 -7.60
C HIS A 104 -3.02 -13.20 -6.71
N GLY A 105 -3.29 -12.74 -5.50
CA GLY A 105 -4.06 -13.48 -4.53
C GLY A 105 -3.24 -14.63 -3.94
N GLU A 106 -3.75 -15.85 -3.99
CA GLU A 106 -3.05 -17.04 -3.49
C GLU A 106 -1.87 -17.48 -4.36
N VAL A 107 -1.86 -17.05 -5.63
CA VAL A 107 -0.82 -17.42 -6.60
C VAL A 107 0.43 -16.60 -6.37
N ILE A 108 1.59 -17.25 -6.35
CA ILE A 108 2.91 -16.60 -6.35
C ILE A 108 3.57 -16.81 -7.72
N PRO A 109 3.89 -15.74 -8.46
CA PRO A 109 4.67 -15.86 -9.68
C PRO A 109 5.99 -16.60 -9.47
N ILE A 110 6.20 -17.73 -10.16
CA ILE A 110 7.44 -18.50 -10.10
C ILE A 110 8.36 -18.10 -11.27
N PRO A 111 9.62 -17.68 -11.03
CA PRO A 111 10.53 -17.35 -12.11
C PRO A 111 10.82 -18.53 -13.03
N THR A 112 11.07 -18.24 -14.31
CA THR A 112 11.23 -19.26 -15.36
C THR A 112 12.39 -20.21 -15.04
N SER A 113 13.45 -19.71 -14.41
CA SER A 113 14.62 -20.51 -14.05
C SER A 113 14.35 -21.68 -13.10
N TYR A 114 13.26 -21.63 -12.33
CA TYR A 114 12.90 -22.72 -11.40
C TYR A 114 12.06 -23.82 -12.06
N GLY A 115 11.46 -23.57 -13.23
CA GLY A 115 10.54 -24.54 -13.83
C GLY A 115 9.34 -24.79 -12.94
N ASP A 116 9.19 -26.03 -12.48
CA ASP A 116 8.19 -26.53 -11.52
C ASP A 116 8.74 -26.71 -10.09
N ASP A 117 10.03 -26.41 -9.85
CA ASP A 117 10.67 -26.52 -8.54
C ASP A 117 10.31 -25.33 -7.62
N TYR A 118 9.07 -25.36 -7.13
CA TYR A 118 8.57 -24.35 -6.20
C TYR A 118 9.26 -24.39 -4.84
N GLU A 119 9.78 -25.55 -4.41
CA GLU A 119 10.45 -25.70 -3.12
C GLU A 119 11.75 -24.90 -3.09
N SER A 120 12.59 -25.05 -4.11
CA SER A 120 13.81 -24.23 -4.24
C SER A 120 13.48 -22.74 -4.33
N PHE A 121 12.43 -22.38 -5.07
CA PHE A 121 11.97 -20.98 -5.16
C PHE A 121 11.53 -20.43 -3.80
N TYR A 122 10.72 -21.17 -3.04
CA TYR A 122 10.26 -20.74 -1.72
C TYR A 122 11.39 -20.68 -0.69
N ASN A 123 12.37 -21.58 -0.77
CA ASN A 123 13.58 -21.49 0.04
C ASN A 123 14.36 -20.20 -0.25
N ASP A 124 14.60 -19.87 -1.52
CA ASP A 124 15.29 -18.64 -1.89
C ASP A 124 14.50 -17.39 -1.47
N LEU A 125 13.17 -17.39 -1.65
CA LEU A 125 12.31 -16.30 -1.19
C LEU A 125 12.34 -16.15 0.34
N ALA A 126 12.33 -17.26 1.09
CA ALA A 126 12.46 -17.25 2.53
C ALA A 126 13.83 -16.69 2.97
N GLU A 127 14.92 -17.02 2.28
CA GLU A 127 16.24 -16.44 2.54
C GLU A 127 16.28 -14.92 2.27
N LEU A 128 15.58 -14.42 1.25
CA LEU A 128 15.44 -12.99 0.99
C LEU A 128 14.70 -12.28 2.14
N ILE A 129 13.63 -12.87 2.66
CA ILE A 129 12.93 -12.36 3.84
C ILE A 129 13.86 -12.39 5.06
N LYS A 130 14.42 -13.55 5.40
CA LYS A 130 15.25 -13.77 6.60
C LYS A 130 16.51 -12.90 6.61
N ASN A 131 17.24 -12.85 5.50
CA ASN A 131 18.61 -12.33 5.48
C ASN A 131 18.77 -10.98 4.78
N LYS A 132 17.97 -10.71 3.75
CA LYS A 132 17.97 -9.43 3.02
C LYS A 132 16.95 -8.45 3.59
N GLY A 133 16.11 -8.89 4.52
CA GLY A 133 15.14 -8.02 5.18
C GLY A 133 13.97 -7.64 4.27
N TRP A 134 13.65 -8.49 3.29
CA TRP A 134 12.47 -8.29 2.46
C TRP A 134 11.21 -8.31 3.31
N ILE A 135 10.26 -7.47 2.92
CA ILE A 135 8.95 -7.40 3.53
C ILE A 135 7.95 -7.87 2.48
N PHE A 136 7.38 -9.05 2.67
CA PHE A 136 6.41 -9.63 1.74
C PHE A 136 5.01 -9.39 2.26
N VAL A 137 4.19 -8.67 1.49
CA VAL A 137 2.81 -8.32 1.82
C VAL A 137 1.87 -9.19 1.00
N GLN A 138 1.36 -10.22 1.65
CA GLN A 138 0.38 -11.16 1.12
C GLN A 138 -0.94 -10.92 1.85
N MET A 139 -1.99 -10.49 1.16
CA MET A 139 -3.24 -10.06 1.82
C MET A 139 -4.44 -10.98 1.62
N VAL A 140 -4.40 -11.84 0.60
CA VAL A 140 -5.59 -12.51 0.06
C VAL A 140 -5.46 -14.02 0.19
N GLY A 141 -6.51 -14.65 0.70
CA GLY A 141 -6.69 -16.10 0.75
C GLY A 141 -5.51 -16.86 1.36
N PHE A 142 -5.40 -18.13 0.99
CA PHE A 142 -4.25 -18.96 1.34
C PHE A 142 -3.03 -18.62 0.50
N GLY A 143 -2.35 -17.53 0.87
CA GLY A 143 -1.11 -17.13 0.22
C GLY A 143 -0.12 -18.29 0.11
N PHE A 144 0.55 -18.41 -1.04
CA PHE A 144 1.58 -19.42 -1.31
C PHE A 144 1.08 -20.86 -1.54
N CYS A 145 -0.22 -21.14 -1.55
CA CYS A 145 -0.74 -22.47 -1.90
C CYS A 145 -0.70 -22.77 -3.42
N MET A 146 -0.39 -21.77 -4.25
CA MET A 146 -0.23 -21.90 -5.69
C MET A 146 0.96 -21.11 -6.21
N VAL A 147 1.59 -21.60 -7.27
CA VAL A 147 2.54 -20.85 -8.10
C VAL A 147 2.00 -20.68 -9.52
N GLY A 148 2.50 -19.70 -10.27
CA GLY A 148 2.05 -19.46 -11.65
C GLY A 148 3.13 -18.88 -12.55
N ASN A 149 3.25 -19.41 -13.76
CA ASN A 149 4.07 -18.91 -14.86
C ASN A 149 3.71 -19.67 -16.15
N THR A 150 3.04 -19.02 -17.10
CA THR A 150 2.61 -19.63 -18.37
C THR A 150 3.77 -20.08 -19.26
N LYS A 151 5.01 -19.66 -18.96
CA LYS A 151 6.21 -20.15 -19.63
C LYS A 151 6.67 -21.52 -19.10
N THR A 152 6.28 -21.95 -17.90
CA THR A 152 6.76 -23.19 -17.26
C THR A 152 5.63 -24.07 -16.70
N VAL A 153 4.80 -23.54 -15.79
CA VAL A 153 3.81 -24.31 -15.01
C VAL A 153 2.35 -24.00 -15.37
N GLY A 154 2.12 -23.07 -16.30
CA GLY A 154 0.78 -22.60 -16.65
C GLY A 154 0.35 -21.38 -15.83
N GLU A 155 -0.92 -20.97 -15.95
CA GLU A 155 -1.43 -19.79 -15.24
C GLU A 155 -1.39 -19.98 -13.73
N SER A 156 -1.76 -21.15 -13.23
CA SER A 156 -1.61 -21.54 -11.82
C SER A 156 -1.39 -23.05 -11.68
N TYR A 157 -0.64 -23.41 -10.65
CA TYR A 157 -0.28 -24.77 -10.26
C TYR A 157 -0.31 -24.86 -8.74
N GLY A 158 -1.11 -25.78 -8.20
CA GLY A 158 -1.20 -26.03 -6.75
C GLY A 158 0.09 -26.64 -6.23
N VAL A 159 0.54 -26.15 -5.08
CA VAL A 159 1.73 -26.64 -4.39
C VAL A 159 1.36 -27.09 -2.98
N GLU A 160 2.31 -27.68 -2.26
CA GLU A 160 2.07 -28.04 -0.87
C GLU A 160 1.78 -26.80 -0.01
N GLU A 161 0.67 -26.87 0.72
CA GLU A 161 0.07 -25.76 1.47
C GLU A 161 0.99 -25.17 2.55
N GLU A 162 1.83 -25.99 3.16
CA GLU A 162 2.76 -25.57 4.22
C GLU A 162 4.18 -25.26 3.70
N ALA A 163 4.43 -25.35 2.39
CA ALA A 163 5.77 -25.24 1.82
C ALA A 163 6.48 -23.92 2.19
N ILE A 164 5.74 -22.80 2.19
CA ILE A 164 6.32 -21.51 2.59
C ILE A 164 6.65 -21.48 4.09
N PHE A 165 5.81 -22.06 4.95
CA PHE A 165 6.07 -22.12 6.38
C PHE A 165 7.27 -23.00 6.67
N ARG A 166 7.42 -24.14 5.97
CA ARG A 166 8.62 -24.97 6.01
C ARG A 166 9.88 -24.18 5.63
N ALA A 167 9.86 -23.47 4.51
CA ALA A 167 11.00 -22.64 4.05
C ALA A 167 11.38 -21.53 5.04
N LEU A 168 10.38 -20.98 5.75
CA LEU A 168 10.55 -19.98 6.80
C LEU A 168 10.96 -20.57 8.17
N GLY A 169 10.95 -21.90 8.33
CA GLY A 169 11.23 -22.59 9.59
C GLY A 169 10.09 -22.49 10.61
N LEU A 170 8.85 -22.47 10.12
CA LEU A 170 7.60 -22.30 10.89
C LEU A 170 6.66 -23.51 10.79
N GLU A 171 7.09 -24.60 10.15
CA GLU A 171 6.33 -25.85 10.07
C GLU A 171 5.93 -26.34 11.47
N GLY A 172 4.64 -26.68 11.65
CA GLY A 172 4.07 -27.09 12.93
C GLY A 172 3.95 -25.99 14.00
N LEU A 173 4.39 -24.76 13.72
CA LEU A 173 4.26 -23.60 14.62
C LEU A 173 3.14 -22.63 14.20
N VAL A 174 2.62 -22.81 12.99
CA VAL A 174 1.55 -22.01 12.40
C VAL A 174 0.47 -22.96 11.93
N ASP A 175 -0.77 -22.66 12.31
CA ASP A 175 -1.96 -23.34 11.78
C ASP A 175 -2.73 -22.34 10.90
N PRO A 176 -2.83 -22.59 9.58
CA PRO A 176 -3.53 -21.72 8.65
C PRO A 176 -4.99 -22.11 8.40
N TRP A 177 -5.62 -22.90 9.27
CA TRP A 177 -6.87 -23.60 8.95
C TRP A 177 -8.11 -22.99 9.58
N TYR A 178 -8.27 -21.67 9.49
CA TYR A 178 -9.52 -21.02 9.87
C TYR A 178 -10.17 -20.24 8.73
N THR A 179 -11.43 -20.59 8.47
CA THR A 179 -12.34 -19.90 7.55
C THR A 179 -13.53 -19.37 8.35
N GLY A 180 -13.84 -18.09 8.21
CA GLY A 180 -14.91 -17.45 8.97
C GLY A 180 -14.84 -15.94 8.96
N THR A 181 -15.15 -15.32 10.10
CA THR A 181 -15.13 -13.85 10.25
C THR A 181 -14.10 -13.45 11.29
N ALA A 182 -13.28 -12.45 10.95
CA ALA A 182 -12.36 -11.83 11.89
C ALA A 182 -12.78 -10.39 12.20
N GLU A 183 -12.62 -9.98 13.44
CA GLU A 183 -12.98 -8.65 13.93
C GLU A 183 -11.76 -7.75 14.04
N LEU A 184 -11.93 -6.46 13.75
CA LEU A 184 -10.88 -5.47 13.92
C LEU A 184 -10.46 -5.43 15.40
N SER A 185 -9.20 -5.74 15.65
CA SER A 185 -8.67 -5.89 16.99
C SER A 185 -8.00 -4.61 17.50
N GLY A 186 -8.33 -4.26 18.74
CA GLY A 186 -7.74 -3.13 19.44
C GLY A 186 -7.94 -1.80 18.69
N THR A 187 -6.93 -0.93 18.75
CA THR A 187 -7.01 0.43 18.15
C THR A 187 -6.01 0.67 17.02
N LEU A 188 -5.11 -0.27 16.75
CA LEU A 188 -3.99 -0.07 15.84
C LEU A 188 -4.45 0.22 14.40
N GLY A 189 -5.15 -0.73 13.77
CA GLY A 189 -5.65 -0.58 12.40
C GLY A 189 -6.57 0.64 12.29
N LYS A 190 -7.44 0.87 13.29
CA LYS A 190 -8.34 2.03 13.37
C LYS A 190 -7.61 3.36 13.39
N ASN A 191 -6.53 3.48 14.17
CA ASN A 191 -5.74 4.70 14.26
C ASN A 191 -4.99 4.97 12.95
N VAL A 192 -4.41 3.95 12.33
CA VAL A 192 -3.75 4.07 11.02
C VAL A 192 -4.75 4.50 9.94
N SER A 193 -5.90 3.82 9.88
CA SER A 193 -7.02 4.14 8.99
C SER A 193 -7.47 5.60 9.14
N LYS A 194 -7.68 6.04 10.38
CA LYS A 194 -8.06 7.43 10.69
C LYS A 194 -6.98 8.43 10.33
N ALA A 195 -5.71 8.09 10.57
CA ALA A 195 -4.59 8.96 10.26
C ALA A 195 -4.50 9.22 8.76
N ILE A 196 -4.57 8.15 7.97
CA ILE A 196 -4.51 8.23 6.52
C ILE A 196 -5.80 8.84 5.93
N GLY A 197 -6.96 8.53 6.48
CA GLY A 197 -8.26 8.97 5.99
C GLY A 197 -8.92 8.00 5.04
N VAL A 198 -8.71 6.71 5.28
CA VAL A 198 -9.20 5.62 4.44
C VAL A 198 -9.88 4.62 5.36
N SER A 199 -11.17 4.38 5.17
CA SER A 199 -11.93 3.47 6.00
C SER A 199 -11.51 2.01 5.79
N ILE A 200 -11.37 1.30 6.90
CA ILE A 200 -11.26 -0.17 6.94
C ILE A 200 -12.53 -0.73 7.58
N PRO A 201 -12.96 -1.94 7.19
CA PRO A 201 -14.15 -2.54 7.77
C PRO A 201 -13.89 -2.99 9.21
N GLU A 202 -14.93 -3.00 10.05
CA GLU A 202 -14.84 -3.47 11.44
C GLU A 202 -14.80 -5.02 11.51
N THR A 203 -15.31 -5.70 10.48
CA THR A 203 -15.22 -7.16 10.30
C THR A 203 -14.76 -7.50 8.88
N VAL A 204 -14.10 -8.63 8.72
CA VAL A 204 -13.68 -9.16 7.41
C VAL A 204 -13.95 -10.65 7.34
N ALA A 205 -14.29 -11.13 6.13
CA ALA A 205 -14.26 -12.55 5.85
C ALA A 205 -12.81 -13.00 5.69
N VAL A 206 -12.50 -14.16 6.27
CA VAL A 206 -11.19 -14.80 6.18
C VAL A 206 -11.33 -16.22 5.68
N ASP A 207 -10.41 -16.63 4.82
CA ASP A 207 -10.16 -18.00 4.41
C ASP A 207 -8.65 -18.18 4.55
N THR A 208 -8.25 -18.93 5.58
CA THR A 208 -6.88 -19.06 6.11
C THR A 208 -6.36 -17.92 6.97
N ALA A 209 -7.16 -17.53 7.97
CA ALA A 209 -6.58 -16.84 9.13
C ALA A 209 -5.61 -17.78 9.85
N ILE A 210 -4.51 -17.23 10.38
CA ILE A 210 -3.43 -18.05 10.97
C ILE A 210 -3.41 -17.94 12.49
N ALA A 211 -3.31 -19.08 13.17
CA ALA A 211 -2.94 -19.17 14.57
C ALA A 211 -1.45 -19.51 14.67
N ILE A 212 -0.78 -18.99 15.70
CA ILE A 212 0.68 -19.08 15.82
C ILE A 212 1.04 -19.45 17.25
N ALA A 213 1.86 -20.49 17.42
CA ALA A 213 2.38 -20.93 18.72
C ALA A 213 3.46 -19.96 19.24
N VAL A 214 3.03 -18.78 19.69
CA VAL A 214 3.92 -17.62 19.95
C VAL A 214 5.01 -17.85 21.00
N ASP A 215 4.81 -18.77 21.93
CA ASP A 215 5.75 -19.18 22.98
C ASP A 215 6.76 -20.24 22.52
N GLN A 216 6.52 -20.87 21.36
CA GLN A 216 7.40 -21.86 20.73
C GLN A 216 8.20 -21.28 19.55
N LEU A 217 7.99 -20.01 19.22
CA LEU A 217 8.68 -19.36 18.12
C LEU A 217 10.20 -19.29 18.34
N PRO A 218 11.02 -19.50 17.30
CA PRO A 218 12.45 -19.24 17.35
C PRO A 218 12.74 -17.78 17.72
N GLU A 219 13.88 -17.51 18.37
CA GLU A 219 14.25 -16.16 18.84
C GLU A 219 14.22 -15.07 17.74
N HIS A 220 14.52 -15.46 16.49
CA HIS A 220 14.53 -14.56 15.34
C HIS A 220 13.14 -14.34 14.71
N VAL A 221 12.09 -14.95 15.25
CA VAL A 221 10.71 -14.85 14.78
C VAL A 221 9.84 -14.18 15.84
N LYS A 222 9.00 -13.22 15.43
CA LYS A 222 8.10 -12.53 16.36
C LYS A 222 6.86 -11.98 15.68
N VAL A 223 5.69 -12.19 16.29
CA VAL A 223 4.48 -11.43 15.95
C VAL A 223 4.66 -9.97 16.34
N LEU A 224 4.70 -9.07 15.35
CA LEU A 224 4.87 -7.63 15.59
C LEU A 224 3.55 -6.96 15.94
N TRP A 225 2.52 -7.27 15.17
CA TRP A 225 1.18 -6.70 15.31
C TRP A 225 0.20 -7.52 14.46
N TYR A 226 -1.08 -7.37 14.76
CA TYR A 226 -2.19 -7.87 13.95
C TYR A 226 -3.31 -6.84 13.93
N TRP A 227 -4.12 -6.84 12.87
CA TRP A 227 -5.26 -5.93 12.74
C TRP A 227 -6.58 -6.65 12.94
N TYR A 228 -6.73 -7.89 12.48
CA TYR A 228 -7.97 -8.65 12.63
C TYR A 228 -7.72 -9.92 13.44
N LYS A 229 -8.64 -10.24 14.34
CA LYS A 229 -8.60 -11.41 15.21
C LYS A 229 -9.96 -12.10 15.18
N VAL A 230 -9.95 -13.41 15.03
CA VAL A 230 -11.15 -14.24 15.20
C VAL A 230 -11.51 -14.26 16.69
N PRO A 231 -12.79 -14.10 17.07
CA PRO A 231 -13.17 -14.18 18.47
C PRO A 231 -12.74 -15.52 19.08
N GLU A 232 -12.04 -15.49 20.22
CA GLU A 232 -11.55 -16.72 20.89
C GLU A 232 -12.69 -17.66 21.32
N SER A 233 -13.91 -17.14 21.43
CA SER A 233 -15.13 -17.92 21.67
C SER A 233 -15.59 -18.73 20.46
N GLU A 234 -15.16 -18.36 19.25
CA GLU A 234 -15.47 -19.09 18.03
C GLU A 234 -14.49 -20.24 17.84
N GLU A 235 -13.20 -19.94 17.76
CA GLU A 235 -12.17 -20.96 17.57
C GLU A 235 -10.79 -20.52 18.05
N THR A 236 -9.99 -21.49 18.50
CA THR A 236 -8.56 -21.34 18.78
C THR A 236 -7.85 -22.63 18.39
N TRP A 237 -6.59 -22.51 17.98
CA TRP A 237 -5.71 -23.66 17.78
C TRP A 237 -4.75 -23.74 18.96
N GLN A 238 -4.84 -24.81 19.75
CA GLN A 238 -4.01 -25.01 20.96
C GLN A 238 -4.07 -23.83 21.96
N GLY A 239 -5.18 -23.08 21.96
CA GLY A 239 -5.36 -21.87 22.78
C GLY A 239 -4.80 -20.59 22.16
N TYR A 240 -4.19 -20.64 20.97
CA TYR A 240 -3.80 -19.45 20.21
C TYR A 240 -4.96 -18.96 19.33
N PRO A 241 -5.23 -17.65 19.27
CA PRO A 241 -6.28 -17.09 18.43
C PRO A 241 -5.83 -17.04 16.96
N TYR A 242 -6.80 -17.22 16.05
CA TYR A 242 -6.58 -17.00 14.63
C TYR A 242 -6.57 -15.50 14.28
N LEU A 243 -5.65 -15.12 13.39
CA LEU A 243 -5.37 -13.73 13.01
C LEU A 243 -5.58 -13.54 11.51
N GLY A 244 -6.43 -12.58 11.14
CA GLY A 244 -6.82 -12.34 9.74
C GLY A 244 -5.89 -11.41 8.95
N VAL A 245 -5.15 -10.54 9.65
CA VAL A 245 -4.06 -9.73 9.07
C VAL A 245 -2.99 -9.56 10.15
N VAL A 246 -1.82 -10.16 9.96
CA VAL A 246 -0.76 -10.24 10.95
C VAL A 246 0.61 -10.03 10.32
N ALA A 247 1.51 -9.34 11.02
CA ALA A 247 2.90 -9.19 10.62
C ALA A 247 3.82 -10.03 11.50
N LEU A 248 4.55 -10.93 10.84
CA LEU A 248 5.57 -11.78 11.41
C LEU A 248 6.93 -11.23 11.04
N LYS A 249 7.70 -10.79 12.02
CA LYS A 249 9.13 -10.58 11.84
C LYS A 249 9.80 -11.93 11.72
N ILE A 250 10.62 -12.11 10.70
CA ILE A 250 11.38 -13.34 10.46
C ILE A 250 12.80 -12.92 10.07
N GLY A 251 13.75 -13.10 10.99
CA GLY A 251 15.11 -12.57 10.83
C GLY A 251 15.09 -11.05 10.68
N LYS A 252 15.65 -10.54 9.57
CA LYS A 252 15.64 -9.11 9.24
C LYS A 252 14.32 -8.64 8.62
N GLY A 253 13.56 -9.54 7.99
CA GLY A 253 12.39 -9.21 7.18
C GLY A 253 11.07 -9.34 7.92
N ILE A 254 9.99 -9.20 7.15
CA ILE A 254 8.61 -9.31 7.64
C ILE A 254 7.78 -10.07 6.60
N LEU A 255 7.01 -11.07 7.04
CA LEU A 255 5.87 -11.57 6.28
C LEU A 255 4.62 -10.94 6.86
N VAL A 256 3.89 -10.16 6.05
CA VAL A 256 2.50 -9.82 6.36
C VAL A 256 1.64 -10.89 5.72
N TRP A 257 0.92 -11.61 6.57
CA TRP A 257 -0.08 -12.57 6.16
C TRP A 257 -1.47 -11.97 6.31
N GLY A 258 -2.26 -12.06 5.26
CA GLY A 258 -3.68 -11.80 5.25
C GLY A 258 -4.38 -12.97 4.59
N GLY A 259 -5.28 -13.59 5.33
CA GLY A 259 -6.18 -14.63 4.82
C GLY A 259 -7.49 -14.02 4.35
N LEU A 260 -7.50 -12.81 3.79
CA LEU A 260 -8.73 -12.09 3.50
C LEU A 260 -9.42 -12.67 2.26
N VAL A 261 -10.74 -12.81 2.30
CA VAL A 261 -11.57 -13.19 1.15
C VAL A 261 -12.80 -12.30 1.01
N GLU A 262 -13.58 -12.52 -0.06
CA GLU A 262 -14.85 -11.83 -0.34
C GLU A 262 -14.76 -10.30 -0.45
N MET A 263 -13.56 -9.76 -0.76
CA MET A 263 -13.39 -8.35 -1.09
C MET A 263 -13.14 -8.18 -2.60
N ALA A 264 -13.54 -7.03 -3.15
CA ALA A 264 -13.11 -6.63 -4.49
C ALA A 264 -11.59 -6.34 -4.51
N GLY A 265 -10.97 -6.39 -5.70
CA GLY A 265 -9.54 -6.08 -5.86
C GLY A 265 -9.18 -4.71 -5.31
N ALA A 266 -10.05 -3.71 -5.49
CA ALA A 266 -9.86 -2.40 -4.89
C ALA A 266 -9.80 -2.42 -3.36
N GLY A 267 -10.58 -3.30 -2.72
CA GLY A 267 -10.61 -3.52 -1.28
C GLY A 267 -9.30 -4.08 -0.74
N TYR A 268 -8.77 -5.14 -1.35
CA TYR A 268 -7.47 -5.70 -0.97
C TYR A 268 -6.33 -4.70 -1.19
N GLY A 269 -6.33 -4.01 -2.34
CA GLY A 269 -5.29 -3.03 -2.65
C GLY A 269 -5.26 -1.86 -1.66
N LYS A 270 -6.44 -1.45 -1.18
CA LYS A 270 -6.57 -0.47 -0.09
C LYS A 270 -5.93 -0.98 1.20
N MET A 271 -6.21 -2.21 1.61
CA MET A 271 -5.64 -2.81 2.83
C MET A 271 -4.11 -2.94 2.73
N ALA A 272 -3.60 -3.47 1.61
CA ALA A 272 -2.17 -3.61 1.35
C ALA A 272 -1.44 -2.26 1.41
N ALA A 273 -2.02 -1.21 0.83
CA ALA A 273 -1.44 0.13 0.86
C ALA A 273 -1.40 0.74 2.27
N LEU A 274 -2.44 0.52 3.10
CA LEU A 274 -2.47 0.99 4.49
C LEU A 274 -1.44 0.27 5.36
N VAL A 275 -1.34 -1.05 5.22
CA VAL A 275 -0.32 -1.85 5.90
C VAL A 275 1.08 -1.38 5.50
N THR A 276 1.32 -1.20 4.19
CA THR A 276 2.60 -0.70 3.67
C THR A 276 2.94 0.68 4.23
N ALA A 277 1.97 1.59 4.26
CA ALA A 277 2.15 2.92 4.85
C ALA A 277 2.48 2.86 6.34
N TYR A 278 1.86 1.95 7.09
CA TYR A 278 2.15 1.73 8.50
C TYR A 278 3.55 1.16 8.74
N ILE A 279 3.97 0.19 7.93
CA ILE A 279 5.33 -0.38 7.98
C ILE A 279 6.38 0.70 7.76
N LEU A 280 6.17 1.58 6.79
CA LEU A 280 7.07 2.69 6.49
C LEU A 280 7.02 3.81 7.54
N ASN A 281 5.88 3.98 8.22
CA ASN A 281 5.71 5.02 9.22
C ASN A 281 4.84 4.54 10.41
N PRO A 282 5.44 3.84 11.39
CA PRO A 282 4.70 3.33 12.54
C PRO A 282 4.07 4.43 13.41
N LYS A 283 4.53 5.68 13.29
CA LYS A 283 3.97 6.82 14.04
C LYS A 283 2.51 7.11 13.67
N LEU A 284 2.04 6.62 12.53
CA LEU A 284 0.63 6.71 12.12
C LEU A 284 -0.32 6.16 13.20
N ALA A 285 0.08 5.12 13.92
CA ALA A 285 -0.72 4.52 14.99
C ALA A 285 -0.97 5.44 16.20
N ALA A 286 -0.07 6.40 16.45
CA ALA A 286 -0.15 7.33 17.58
C ALA A 286 -0.60 8.75 17.15
N MET A 287 -0.89 8.93 15.86
CA MET A 287 -1.10 10.25 15.30
C MET A 287 -2.46 10.84 15.73
N LYS A 288 -2.43 11.99 16.41
CA LYS A 288 -3.64 12.74 16.75
C LYS A 288 -4.13 13.53 15.54
N VAL A 289 -5.16 13.01 14.88
CA VAL A 289 -5.61 13.52 13.58
C VAL A 289 -6.88 14.34 13.73
N LYS A 290 -6.76 15.67 13.55
CA LYS A 290 -7.92 16.58 13.37
C LYS A 290 -8.49 16.54 11.95
N LEU A 291 -7.63 16.30 10.96
CA LEU A 291 -8.00 16.18 9.55
C LEU A 291 -7.08 15.13 8.89
N PRO A 292 -7.61 14.11 8.21
CA PRO A 292 -6.79 13.02 7.66
C PRO A 292 -5.79 13.46 6.59
N LEU A 293 -4.76 12.64 6.36
CA LEU A 293 -3.69 12.93 5.40
C LEU A 293 -4.22 13.16 3.99
N LEU A 294 -5.03 12.24 3.48
CA LEU A 294 -5.58 12.36 2.14
C LEU A 294 -6.52 13.56 2.01
N THR A 295 -7.35 13.83 3.02
CA THR A 295 -8.24 14.99 3.03
C THR A 295 -7.47 16.31 2.95
N ARG A 296 -6.38 16.44 3.73
CA ARG A 296 -5.49 17.62 3.67
C ARG A 296 -4.91 17.81 2.27
N LYS A 297 -4.44 16.73 1.63
CA LYS A 297 -3.86 16.77 0.29
C LYS A 297 -4.90 17.19 -0.76
N TYR A 298 -6.12 16.66 -0.69
CA TYR A 298 -7.18 17.03 -1.62
C TYR A 298 -7.60 18.50 -1.48
N ILE A 299 -7.85 18.98 -0.26
CA ILE A 299 -8.18 20.41 -0.02
C ILE A 299 -7.10 21.31 -0.62
N PHE A 300 -5.84 20.92 -0.46
CA PHE A 300 -4.74 21.65 -1.05
C PHE A 300 -4.79 21.68 -2.58
N ILE A 301 -4.89 20.52 -3.23
CA ILE A 301 -4.92 20.42 -4.70
C ILE A 301 -6.09 21.24 -5.27
N TYR A 302 -7.29 21.10 -4.69
CA TYR A 302 -8.46 21.86 -5.13
C TYR A 302 -8.30 23.37 -4.91
N SER A 303 -7.64 23.78 -3.82
CA SER A 303 -7.32 25.19 -3.59
C SER A 303 -6.37 25.73 -4.67
N LEU A 304 -5.37 24.96 -5.08
CA LEU A 304 -4.44 25.34 -6.14
C LEU A 304 -5.13 25.45 -7.50
N VAL A 305 -5.99 24.48 -7.83
CA VAL A 305 -6.79 24.50 -9.07
C VAL A 305 -7.73 25.72 -9.09
N ALA A 306 -8.39 26.03 -7.97
CA ALA A 306 -9.26 27.21 -7.86
C ALA A 306 -8.48 28.51 -8.08
N VAL A 307 -7.30 28.65 -7.46
CA VAL A 307 -6.41 29.81 -7.69
C VAL A 307 -6.00 29.90 -9.16
N GLY A 308 -5.58 28.80 -9.78
CA GLY A 308 -5.23 28.75 -11.20
C GLY A 308 -6.39 29.16 -12.12
N ALA A 309 -7.60 28.69 -11.84
CA ALA A 309 -8.81 29.05 -12.58
C ALA A 309 -9.13 30.55 -12.47
N ILE A 310 -8.96 31.14 -11.27
CA ILE A 310 -9.13 32.59 -11.06
C ILE A 310 -8.13 33.38 -11.91
N PHE A 311 -6.86 32.96 -11.96
CA PHE A 311 -5.84 33.62 -12.80
C PHE A 311 -6.17 33.52 -14.30
N ALA A 312 -6.61 32.35 -14.77
CA ALA A 312 -7.01 32.16 -16.16
C ALA A 312 -8.20 33.06 -16.55
N ALA A 313 -9.23 33.11 -15.68
CA ALA A 313 -10.38 34.00 -15.87
C ALA A 313 -9.99 35.48 -15.89
N PHE A 314 -9.08 35.90 -14.99
CA PHE A 314 -8.58 37.26 -14.96
C PHE A 314 -7.76 37.62 -16.21
N GLY A 315 -6.92 36.69 -16.68
CA GLY A 315 -6.16 36.84 -17.93
C GLY A 315 -7.08 37.00 -19.14
N LEU A 316 -8.12 36.16 -19.25
CA LEU A 316 -9.15 36.27 -20.28
C LEU A 316 -9.87 37.62 -20.22
N ALA A 317 -10.28 38.07 -19.03
CA ALA A 317 -10.94 39.37 -18.86
C ALA A 317 -10.05 40.55 -19.29
N LEU A 318 -8.74 40.49 -19.03
CA LEU A 318 -7.79 41.50 -19.48
C LEU A 318 -7.60 41.50 -21.00
N LEU A 319 -7.58 40.32 -21.63
CA LEU A 319 -7.50 40.17 -23.09
C LEU A 319 -8.75 40.73 -23.75
N PHE A 320 -9.95 40.30 -23.35
CA PHE A 320 -11.22 40.82 -23.88
C PHE A 320 -11.33 42.34 -23.76
N LYS A 321 -10.86 42.92 -22.64
CA LYS A 321 -10.92 44.36 -22.42
C LYS A 321 -9.90 45.16 -23.25
N ARG A 322 -8.88 44.51 -23.83
CA ARG A 322 -8.00 45.09 -24.84
C ARG A 322 -8.56 44.96 -26.27
N SER A 323 -9.43 43.97 -26.50
CA SER A 323 -10.06 43.70 -27.81
C SER A 323 -11.25 44.61 -28.13
N VAL A 324 -11.86 45.25 -27.13
CA VAL A 324 -12.97 46.19 -27.35
C VAL A 324 -12.38 47.56 -27.77
N PRO A 325 -12.71 48.08 -28.97
CA PRO A 325 -12.29 49.42 -29.38
C PRO A 325 -12.82 50.45 -28.38
N PRO A 326 -12.07 51.52 -28.07
CA PRO A 326 -12.62 52.60 -27.25
C PRO A 326 -13.89 53.13 -27.92
N GLU A 327 -14.99 53.19 -27.17
CA GLU A 327 -16.21 53.88 -27.62
C GLU A 327 -15.80 55.28 -28.08
N GLY A 328 -16.14 55.59 -29.34
CA GLY A 328 -15.77 56.84 -29.98
C GLY A 328 -16.20 58.03 -29.13
N THR A 329 -15.24 58.92 -28.88
CA THR A 329 -15.48 60.29 -28.41
C THR A 329 -16.10 61.14 -29.50
#